data_AF-A0A956G533-F1
#
_entry.id   AF-A0A956G533-F1
#
_cell.length_a   1.000
_cell.length_b   1.000
_cell.length_c   1.000
_cell.angle_alpha   90.00
_cell.angle_beta   90.00
_cell.angle_gamma   90.00
#
_symmetry.space_group_name_H-M   'P 1'
#
loop_
_entity.id
_entity.type
_entity.pdbx_description
1 polymer ?
#
loop_
_entity_poly.entity_id
_entity_poly.type
_entity_poly.pdbx_seq_one_letter_code
_entity_poly.pdbx_strand_id
1 'polypeptide(L)'
;MATVRRWRSRPALGRRRPTPSRAFASARPASAIVSGMRLGDVLPDLAPELGDLEVSSVCDDSRAVTPGALFVAIAGLTVDGHDYARTAA
;
A
#
# COMPACT_ATOMS: atom_id res chain seq x y z
N MET A 1 -4.94 45.87 36.47
CA MET A 1 -6.00 45.68 35.47
C MET A 1 -5.37 45.75 34.09
N ALA A 2 -5.54 44.71 33.27
CA ALA A 2 -4.68 44.36 32.15
C ALA A 2 -4.90 45.23 30.89
N THR A 3 -3.81 45.78 30.37
CA THR A 3 -3.78 46.59 29.14
C THR A 3 -3.66 45.67 27.92
N VAL A 4 -4.64 45.77 27.01
CA VAL A 4 -4.66 45.07 25.73
C VAL A 4 -3.46 45.51 24.89
N ARG A 5 -2.45 44.64 24.73
CA ARG A 5 -1.34 44.87 23.81
C ARG A 5 -1.71 44.38 22.42
N ARG A 6 -2.02 45.37 21.57
CA ARG A 6 -2.21 45.33 20.12
C ARG A 6 -1.17 44.41 19.45
N TRP A 7 -1.63 43.30 18.88
CA TRP A 7 -0.81 42.41 18.06
C TRP A 7 -0.46 43.13 16.75
N ARG A 8 0.80 43.56 16.62
CA ARG A 8 1.30 44.26 15.43
C ARG A 8 1.52 43.25 14.29
N SER A 9 0.83 43.49 13.19
CA SER A 9 1.09 43.10 11.80
C SER A 9 2.12 41.97 11.57
N ARG A 10 1.65 40.73 11.40
CA ARG A 10 2.43 39.67 10.73
C ARG A 10 2.30 39.84 9.21
N PRO A 11 3.40 39.80 8.44
CA PRO A 11 3.29 39.72 6.98
C PRO A 11 2.60 38.39 6.63
N ALA A 12 1.73 38.43 5.61
CA ALA A 12 1.01 37.27 5.13
C ALA A 12 2.00 36.13 4.83
N LEU A 13 2.03 35.09 5.66
CA LEU A 13 2.61 33.82 5.28
C LEU A 13 1.78 33.34 4.09
N GLY A 14 2.35 33.51 2.89
CA GLY A 14 1.76 33.02 1.66
C GLY A 14 1.32 31.58 1.86
N ARG A 15 0.14 31.26 1.34
CA ARG A 15 -0.38 29.90 1.23
C ARG A 15 0.59 29.10 0.36
N ARG A 16 1.70 28.66 0.93
CA ARG A 16 2.53 27.61 0.35
C ARG A 16 1.67 26.36 0.44
N ARG A 17 0.97 26.05 -0.65
CA ARG A 17 0.47 24.69 -0.88
C ARG A 17 1.64 23.76 -0.56
N PRO A 18 1.47 22.71 0.26
CA PRO A 18 2.48 21.67 0.33
C PRO A 18 2.69 21.20 -1.11
N THR A 19 3.89 21.41 -1.63
CA THR A 19 4.32 20.78 -2.87
C THR A 19 4.23 19.27 -2.60
N PRO A 20 3.38 18.49 -3.31
CA PRO A 20 3.49 17.05 -3.23
C PRO A 20 4.91 16.74 -3.69
N SER A 21 5.73 16.24 -2.77
CA SER A 21 7.08 15.81 -3.07
C SER A 21 7.01 14.81 -4.23
N ARG A 22 7.80 15.11 -5.26
CA ARG A 22 8.07 14.29 -6.44
C ARG A 22 7.87 12.78 -6.18
N ALA A 23 6.98 12.18 -6.98
CA ALA A 23 7.07 10.78 -7.41
C ALA A 23 6.75 9.63 -6.41
N PHE A 24 5.59 9.66 -5.74
CA PHE A 24 4.94 8.41 -5.26
C PHE A 24 3.96 7.81 -6.28
N ALA A 25 3.87 8.38 -7.49
CA ALA A 25 3.11 7.84 -8.60
C ALA A 25 4.06 7.25 -9.66
N SER A 26 5.06 6.47 -9.26
CA SER A 26 5.40 5.35 -10.14
C SER A 26 4.12 4.52 -10.19
N ALA A 27 3.60 4.26 -11.39
CA ALA A 27 2.52 3.31 -11.55
C ALA A 27 2.99 2.01 -10.91
N ARG A 28 2.60 1.76 -9.66
CA ARG A 28 2.80 0.49 -9.01
C ARG A 28 1.97 -0.46 -9.86
N PRO A 29 2.59 -1.38 -10.61
CA PRO A 29 1.79 -2.33 -11.32
C PRO A 29 1.01 -3.09 -10.24
N ALA A 30 -0.31 -3.16 -10.38
CA ALA A 30 -1.17 -3.88 -9.43
C ALA A 30 -0.70 -5.33 -9.25
N SER A 31 0.07 -5.85 -10.22
CA SER A 31 0.67 -7.17 -10.20
C SER A 31 2.12 -7.15 -10.70
N ALA A 32 3.00 -7.91 -10.04
CA ALA A 32 4.32 -8.27 -10.58
C ALA A 32 4.32 -9.76 -11.00
N ILE A 33 4.76 -10.05 -12.22
CA ILE A 33 4.94 -11.43 -12.70
C ILE A 33 6.18 -12.00 -12.02
N VAL A 34 6.03 -13.15 -11.36
CA VAL A 34 7.11 -13.94 -10.76
C VAL A 34 6.88 -15.38 -11.19
N SER A 35 7.46 -15.78 -12.31
CA SER A 35 7.33 -17.15 -12.79
C SER A 35 8.29 -18.09 -12.06
N GLY A 36 7.81 -19.30 -11.74
CA GLY A 36 8.62 -20.38 -11.19
C GLY A 36 9.05 -20.18 -9.73
N MET A 37 8.34 -19.34 -8.97
CA MET A 37 8.62 -19.10 -7.56
C MET A 37 7.71 -19.98 -6.70
N ARG A 38 8.28 -20.60 -5.66
CA ARG A 38 7.49 -21.33 -4.66
C ARG A 38 7.09 -20.38 -3.55
N LEU A 39 5.94 -20.62 -2.92
CA LEU A 39 5.47 -19.79 -1.83
C LEU A 39 6.47 -19.75 -0.65
N GLY A 40 7.18 -20.85 -0.41
CA GLY A 40 8.26 -20.91 0.59
C GLY A 40 9.48 -20.04 0.26
N ASP A 41 9.73 -19.73 -1.03
CA ASP A 41 10.79 -18.80 -1.43
C ASP A 41 10.41 -17.34 -1.14
N VAL A 42 9.11 -17.04 -1.15
CA VAL A 42 8.56 -15.71 -0.84
C VAL A 42 8.42 -15.51 0.67
N LEU A 43 7.92 -16.53 1.36
CA LEU A 43 7.61 -16.53 2.79
C LEU A 43 8.38 -17.66 3.47
N PRO A 44 9.63 -17.42 3.90
CA PRO A 44 10.49 -18.47 4.44
C PRO A 44 10.01 -19.04 5.78
N ASP A 45 9.18 -18.31 6.51
CA ASP A 45 8.62 -18.70 7.82
C ASP A 45 7.19 -19.26 7.71
N LEU A 46 6.89 -19.98 6.62
CA LEU A 46 5.59 -20.58 6.35
C LEU A 46 5.50 -22.01 6.88
N ALA A 47 4.28 -22.49 7.12
CA ALA A 47 4.04 -23.91 7.32
C ALA A 47 4.57 -24.72 6.10
N PRO A 48 5.33 -25.81 6.32
CA PRO A 48 6.03 -26.51 5.25
C PRO A 48 5.10 -27.08 4.17
N GLU A 49 3.87 -27.44 4.55
CA GLU A 49 2.80 -27.92 3.67
C GLU A 49 2.33 -26.90 2.61
N LEU A 50 2.58 -25.61 2.83
CA LEU A 50 2.25 -24.55 1.87
C LEU A 50 3.45 -24.15 1.01
N GLY A 51 4.66 -24.58 1.37
CA GLY A 51 5.90 -24.11 0.78
C GLY A 51 6.07 -24.46 -0.70
N ASP A 52 5.54 -25.61 -1.13
CA ASP A 52 5.63 -26.10 -2.51
C ASP A 52 4.61 -25.47 -3.47
N LEU A 53 3.72 -24.60 -2.98
CA LEU A 53 2.70 -23.97 -3.82
C LEU A 53 3.36 -23.04 -4.84
N GLU A 54 3.02 -23.20 -6.12
CA GLU A 54 3.52 -22.33 -7.19
C GLU A 54 2.83 -20.96 -7.13
N VAL A 55 3.65 -19.89 -7.20
CA VAL A 55 3.19 -18.51 -7.29
C VAL A 55 3.56 -17.98 -8.68
N SER A 56 2.59 -17.50 -9.44
CA SER A 56 2.80 -16.95 -10.80
C SER A 56 2.95 -15.42 -10.81
N SER A 57 2.38 -14.75 -9.82
CA SER A 57 2.39 -13.29 -9.67
C SER A 57 2.04 -12.88 -8.25
N VAL A 58 2.41 -11.66 -7.84
CA VAL A 58 2.01 -11.06 -6.56
C VAL A 58 1.18 -9.81 -6.83
N CYS A 59 0.06 -9.64 -6.14
CA CYS A 59 -0.91 -8.57 -6.36
C CYS A 59 -1.49 -8.00 -5.05
N ASP A 60 -1.69 -6.69 -4.96
CA ASP A 60 -2.31 -6.01 -3.81
C ASP A 60 -3.72 -5.44 -4.11
N ASP A 61 -4.19 -5.53 -5.35
CA ASP A 61 -5.54 -5.14 -5.76
C ASP A 61 -6.39 -6.39 -6.05
N SER A 62 -7.39 -6.66 -5.20
CA SER A 62 -8.27 -7.83 -5.35
C SER A 62 -8.97 -7.90 -6.71
N ARG A 63 -9.13 -6.77 -7.42
CA ARG A 63 -9.75 -6.72 -8.76
C ARG A 63 -8.82 -7.18 -9.88
N ALA A 64 -7.52 -7.29 -9.61
CA ALA A 64 -6.50 -7.72 -10.58
C ALA A 64 -5.96 -9.14 -10.28
N VAL A 65 -6.49 -9.81 -9.26
CA VAL A 65 -6.10 -11.19 -8.91
C VAL A 65 -6.50 -12.15 -10.03
N THR A 66 -5.57 -13.03 -10.39
CA THR A 66 -5.74 -14.11 -11.36
C THR A 66 -5.42 -15.45 -10.70
N PRO A 67 -5.86 -16.60 -11.27
CA PRO A 67 -5.43 -17.91 -10.77
C PRO A 67 -3.89 -18.01 -10.68
N GLY A 68 -3.39 -18.53 -9.55
CA GLY A 68 -1.94 -18.63 -9.27
C GLY A 68 -1.30 -17.36 -8.68
N ALA A 69 -2.05 -16.26 -8.58
CA ALA A 69 -1.54 -15.05 -7.95
C ALA A 69 -1.60 -15.12 -6.41
N LEU A 70 -0.55 -14.61 -5.77
CA LEU A 70 -0.52 -14.34 -4.34
C LEU A 70 -1.12 -12.95 -4.08
N PHE A 71 -2.29 -12.91 -3.44
CA PHE A 71 -2.92 -11.67 -3.00
C PHE A 71 -2.36 -11.22 -1.64
N VAL A 72 -1.92 -9.96 -1.56
CA VAL A 72 -1.39 -9.36 -0.32
C VAL A 72 -2.41 -8.36 0.22
N ALA A 73 -3.17 -8.80 1.21
CA ALA A 73 -4.11 -7.95 1.94
C ALA A 73 -3.34 -6.99 2.88
N ILE A 74 -3.34 -5.70 2.56
CA ILE A 74 -2.68 -4.67 3.37
C ILE A 74 -3.75 -3.77 3.99
N ALA A 75 -3.63 -3.48 5.28
CA ALA A 75 -4.46 -2.47 5.94
C ALA A 75 -4.04 -1.06 5.47
N GLY A 76 -4.91 -0.39 4.71
CA GLY A 76 -4.68 0.95 4.20
C GLY A 76 -5.32 2.05 5.07
N LEU A 77 -5.14 3.31 4.67
CA LEU A 77 -5.73 4.46 5.37
C LEU A 77 -7.26 4.55 5.17
N THR A 78 -7.74 4.15 3.99
CA THR A 78 -9.15 4.29 3.60
C THR A 78 -9.86 2.96 3.43
N VAL A 79 -9.11 1.89 3.18
CA VAL A 79 -9.62 0.56 2.85
C VAL A 79 -8.73 -0.46 3.54
N ASP A 80 -9.33 -1.46 4.15
CA ASP A 80 -8.63 -2.63 4.66
C ASP A 80 -8.67 -3.76 3.62
N GLY A 81 -7.51 -4.17 3.10
CA GLY A 81 -7.41 -5.24 2.11
C GLY A 81 -7.92 -6.59 2.62
N HIS A 82 -7.93 -6.81 3.93
CA HIS A 82 -8.40 -8.07 4.54
C HIS A 82 -9.89 -8.31 4.28
N ASP A 83 -10.68 -7.25 4.10
CA ASP A 83 -12.10 -7.34 3.75
C ASP A 83 -12.34 -8.03 2.39
N TYR A 84 -11.31 -8.08 1.53
CA TYR A 84 -11.37 -8.66 0.19
C TYR A 84 -10.75 -10.06 0.08
N ALA A 85 -10.19 -10.62 1.16
CA ALA A 85 -9.51 -11.90 1.12
C ALA A 85 -10.41 -13.05 0.62
N ARG A 86 -11.70 -13.04 0.99
CA ARG A 86 -12.66 -14.07 0.54
C ARG A 86 -12.99 -13.97 -0.95
N THR A 87 -13.02 -12.76 -1.52
CA THR A 87 -13.38 -12.55 -2.93
C THR A 87 -12.18 -12.82 -3.85
N ALA A 88 -10.96 -12.80 -3.31
CA ALA A 88 -9.72 -13.07 -4.04
C ALA A 88 -9.32 -14.56 -4.08
N ALA A 89 -10.05 -15.44 -3.38
CA ALA A 89 -9.79 -16.89 -3.31
C ALA A 89 -10.57 -17.65 -4.40
#